data_AF-A0AAX4I172-F1
#
_entry.id   AF-A0AAX4I172-F1
#
_cell.length_a   1.000
_cell.length_b   1.000
_cell.length_c   1.000
_cell.angle_alpha   90.00
_cell.angle_beta   90.00
_cell.angle_gamma   90.00
#
_symmetry.space_group_name_H-M   'P 1'
#
loop_
_entity.id
_entity.type
_entity.pdbx_description
1 polymer ?
#
loop_
_entity_poly.entity_id
_entity_poly.type
_entity_poly.pdbx_seq_one_letter_code
_entity_poly.pdbx_strand_id
1 'polypeptide(L)'
;MHRSAIVPCQSWLPSGVHVAVDHHQAAVSAPITNTPADAERFEEFCRRPLPPRSIHSVVERFLARILPVNADIWNFLSGLEAFLRHLLSWADISGTVFCGSLIYLERAAHRGQQTPVTEIGRRLRFLAAIILARKYLEDETYETRFWIGLTARMCSSYFTDDDIHDAETTLLEDLIWDLRIHQHEIYVMSTLIRHPDTISVLDHRAL
;
A
#
# COMPACT_ATOMS: atom_id res chain seq x y z
N MET A 1 46.55 -23.54 -14.82
CA MET A 1 45.91 -23.63 -16.17
C MET A 1 44.55 -24.25 -15.95
N HIS A 2 43.38 -23.67 -16.20
CA HIS A 2 42.96 -22.58 -17.08
C HIS A 2 41.90 -21.70 -16.37
N ARG A 3 42.03 -20.38 -16.52
CA ARG A 3 40.94 -19.41 -16.35
C ARG A 3 40.04 -19.49 -17.58
N SER A 4 38.73 -19.54 -17.40
CA SER A 4 37.76 -19.28 -18.47
C SER A 4 37.16 -17.89 -18.28
N ALA A 5 37.11 -17.17 -19.40
CA ALA A 5 36.98 -15.75 -19.51
C ALA A 5 35.53 -15.25 -19.49
N ILE A 6 35.38 -14.03 -19.01
CA ILE A 6 34.24 -13.13 -19.20
C ILE A 6 34.25 -12.67 -20.67
N VAL A 7 33.12 -12.77 -21.36
CA VAL A 7 32.84 -11.99 -22.59
C VAL A 7 31.38 -11.50 -22.55
N PRO A 8 31.12 -10.20 -22.80
CA PRO A 8 29.79 -9.59 -22.71
C PRO A 8 29.03 -9.67 -24.04
N CYS A 9 27.73 -9.94 -23.99
CA CYS A 9 26.83 -9.79 -25.14
C CYS A 9 26.19 -8.40 -25.13
N GLN A 10 26.73 -7.49 -25.94
CA GLN A 10 26.03 -6.32 -26.44
C GLN A 10 25.50 -6.57 -27.86
N SER A 11 24.51 -5.76 -28.22
CA SER A 11 24.06 -5.36 -29.56
C SER A 11 23.26 -6.35 -30.40
N TRP A 12 21.92 -6.31 -30.29
CA TRP A 12 21.01 -6.44 -31.45
C TRP A 12 19.82 -5.48 -31.27
N LEU A 13 19.88 -4.34 -31.94
CA LEU A 13 18.75 -3.43 -32.23
C LEU A 13 18.30 -3.71 -33.66
N PRO A 14 16.99 -3.81 -33.95
CA PRO A 14 16.46 -3.54 -35.27
C PRO A 14 15.97 -2.08 -35.35
N SER A 15 16.50 -1.37 -36.33
CA SER A 15 16.06 -0.06 -36.78
C SER A 15 14.67 -0.10 -37.42
N GLY A 16 13.84 0.89 -37.11
CA GLY A 16 12.95 1.51 -38.08
C GLY A 16 11.47 1.13 -38.02
N VAL A 17 10.69 1.90 -37.26
CA VAL A 17 9.42 2.43 -37.76
C VAL A 17 9.32 3.89 -37.32
N HIS A 18 9.51 4.80 -38.28
CA HIS A 18 9.08 6.19 -38.14
C HIS A 18 7.56 6.23 -38.29
N VAL A 19 6.86 6.71 -37.26
CA VAL A 19 5.61 7.45 -37.45
C VAL A 19 5.74 8.72 -36.65
N ALA A 20 5.86 9.83 -37.37
CA ALA A 20 5.71 11.17 -36.86
C ALA A 20 4.22 11.45 -36.63
N VAL A 21 3.86 11.77 -35.40
CA VAL A 21 2.75 12.68 -35.10
C VAL A 21 3.25 13.57 -33.96
N ASP A 22 3.75 14.75 -34.33
CA ASP A 22 3.79 15.91 -33.44
C ASP A 22 2.39 16.13 -32.87
N HIS A 23 2.27 16.33 -31.55
CA HIS A 23 1.43 17.35 -30.94
C HIS A 23 1.87 17.53 -29.49
N HIS A 24 2.07 18.79 -29.12
CA HIS A 24 2.53 19.29 -27.83
C HIS A 24 1.96 18.55 -26.61
N GLN A 25 2.81 17.78 -25.94
CA GLN A 25 2.66 17.52 -24.52
C GLN A 25 3.91 18.06 -23.85
N ALA A 26 3.77 19.24 -23.24
CA ALA A 26 4.72 19.70 -22.26
C ALA A 26 4.87 18.56 -21.25
N ALA A 27 6.07 17.99 -21.15
CA ALA A 27 6.42 17.17 -20.02
C ALA A 27 6.16 18.03 -18.79
N VAL A 28 5.04 17.80 -18.11
CA VAL A 28 4.83 18.25 -16.73
C VAL A 28 5.79 17.38 -15.92
N SER A 29 7.07 17.73 -16.02
CA SER A 29 8.06 17.41 -15.04
C SER A 29 7.63 18.24 -13.84
N ALA A 30 6.76 17.68 -13.01
CA ALA A 30 6.66 18.17 -11.65
C ALA A 30 8.11 18.18 -11.13
N PRO A 31 8.64 19.34 -10.70
CA PRO A 31 9.98 19.37 -10.15
C PRO A 31 9.88 18.61 -8.84
N ILE A 32 10.16 17.31 -8.89
CA ILE A 32 10.55 16.57 -7.71
C ILE A 32 11.86 17.23 -7.33
N THR A 33 11.80 18.22 -6.44
CA THR A 33 12.98 18.72 -5.74
C THR A 33 13.42 17.59 -4.82
N ASN A 34 13.99 16.54 -5.41
CA ASN A 34 14.68 15.45 -4.74
C ASN A 34 15.94 16.05 -4.12
N THR A 35 15.77 16.80 -3.04
CA THR A 35 16.92 17.11 -2.22
C THR A 35 17.38 15.78 -1.61
N PRO A 36 18.69 15.53 -1.49
CA PRO A 36 19.19 14.30 -0.88
C PRO A 36 18.60 14.05 0.52
N ALA A 37 18.24 15.12 1.24
CA ALA A 37 17.55 15.05 2.53
C ALA A 37 16.14 14.45 2.45
N ASP A 38 15.40 14.66 1.36
CA ASP A 38 14.05 14.11 1.19
C ASP A 38 14.11 12.61 0.84
N ALA A 39 15.10 12.21 0.04
CA ALA A 39 15.36 10.81 -0.26
C ALA A 39 15.75 10.03 1.02
N GLU A 40 16.64 10.57 1.85
CA GLU A 40 17.01 9.96 3.14
C GLU A 40 15.81 9.84 4.09
N ARG A 41 14.97 10.87 4.19
CA ARG A 41 13.76 10.84 5.02
C ARG A 41 12.74 9.82 4.54
N PHE A 42 12.61 9.64 3.22
CA PHE A 42 11.75 8.64 2.63
C PHE A 42 12.28 7.23 2.91
N GLU A 43 13.57 6.97 2.70
CA GLU A 43 14.17 5.68 3.02
C GLU A 43 14.03 5.33 4.51
N GLU A 44 14.27 6.31 5.38
CA GLU A 44 14.12 6.11 6.83
C GLU A 44 12.68 5.75 7.21
N PHE A 45 11.70 6.39 6.57
CA PHE A 45 10.30 6.05 6.74
C PHE A 45 9.97 4.64 6.26
N CYS A 46 10.51 4.25 5.11
CA CYS A 46 10.31 2.94 4.53
C CYS A 46 10.84 1.82 5.42
N ARG A 47 11.97 2.05 6.11
CA ARG A 47 12.62 1.05 6.97
C ARG A 47 12.04 0.97 8.39
N ARG A 48 11.49 2.07 8.91
CA ARG A 48 11.04 2.12 10.32
C ARG A 48 9.55 1.83 10.47
N PRO A 49 9.18 1.22 11.61
CA PRO A 49 7.80 1.20 12.05
C PRO A 49 7.26 2.61 12.23
N LEU A 50 5.96 2.79 11.99
CA LEU A 50 5.31 4.07 12.22
C LEU A 50 5.45 4.50 13.70
N PRO A 51 5.97 5.71 13.98
CA PRO A 51 6.05 6.20 15.35
C PRO A 51 4.68 6.18 16.03
N PRO A 52 4.55 5.73 17.29
CA PRO A 52 3.25 5.66 17.98
C PRO A 52 2.47 6.98 17.97
N ARG A 53 3.20 8.10 18.09
CA ARG A 53 2.66 9.47 18.01
C ARG A 53 2.02 9.83 16.66
N SER A 54 2.46 9.19 15.58
CA SER A 54 1.90 9.43 14.24
C SER A 54 0.75 8.49 13.88
N ILE A 55 0.66 7.31 14.51
CA ILE A 55 -0.33 6.27 14.16
C ILE A 55 -1.75 6.84 14.17
N HIS A 56 -2.14 7.58 15.22
CA HIS A 56 -3.47 8.20 15.30
C HIS A 56 -3.78 9.05 14.07
N SER A 57 -2.90 10.00 13.78
CA SER A 57 -3.07 10.94 12.68
C SER A 57 -3.04 10.25 11.31
N VAL A 58 -2.28 9.17 11.17
CA VAL A 58 -2.17 8.40 9.92
C VAL A 58 -3.45 7.58 9.70
N VAL A 59 -3.96 6.94 10.75
CA VAL A 59 -5.20 6.16 10.70
C VAL A 59 -6.40 7.07 10.42
N GLU A 60 -6.53 8.21 11.11
CA GLU A 60 -7.61 9.18 10.84
C GLU A 60 -7.59 9.66 9.39
N ARG A 61 -6.41 10.06 8.88
CA ARG A 61 -6.25 10.53 7.49
C ARG A 61 -6.59 9.42 6.48
N PHE A 62 -6.18 8.19 6.76
CA PHE A 62 -6.50 7.02 5.93
C PHE A 62 -8.00 6.78 5.88
N LEU A 63 -8.65 6.72 7.04
CA LEU A 63 -10.09 6.46 7.15
C LEU A 63 -10.90 7.53 6.44
N ALA A 64 -10.47 8.80 6.51
CA ALA A 64 -11.10 9.90 5.79
C ALA A 64 -10.99 9.78 4.26
N ARG A 65 -9.98 9.09 3.73
CA ARG A 65 -9.76 8.93 2.28
C ARG A 65 -10.46 7.68 1.72
N ILE A 66 -10.45 6.58 2.47
CA ILE A 66 -10.93 5.27 1.98
C ILE A 66 -12.42 5.06 2.25
N LEU A 67 -12.98 5.67 3.30
CA LEU A 67 -14.39 5.50 3.62
C LEU A 67 -15.24 6.58 2.93
N PRO A 68 -16.29 6.21 2.17
CA PRO A 68 -17.22 7.18 1.61
C PRO A 68 -17.92 7.94 2.74
N VAL A 69 -18.00 9.28 2.63
CA VAL A 69 -18.57 10.19 3.64
C VAL A 69 -20.09 9.99 3.80
N ASN A 70 -20.52 9.00 4.58
CA ASN A 70 -21.92 8.85 5.01
C ASN A 70 -22.03 8.93 6.53
N ALA A 71 -23.07 9.59 7.05
CA ALA A 71 -23.14 10.05 8.45
C ALA A 71 -23.28 8.95 9.52
N ASP A 72 -23.60 7.70 9.17
CA ASP A 72 -23.67 6.58 10.13
C ASP A 72 -22.27 6.01 10.51
N ILE A 73 -21.22 6.59 9.95
CA ILE A 73 -19.83 6.13 10.03
C ILE A 73 -19.16 6.48 11.37
N TRP A 74 -19.68 7.42 12.17
CA TRP A 74 -18.98 7.92 13.36
C TRP A 74 -18.89 6.93 14.52
N ASN A 75 -19.92 6.11 14.77
CA ASN A 75 -19.82 4.99 15.72
C ASN A 75 -18.95 3.85 15.16
N PHE A 76 -18.96 3.68 13.84
CA PHE A 76 -18.24 2.68 13.06
C PHE A 76 -16.74 2.97 12.89
N LEU A 77 -16.32 4.24 12.89
CA LEU A 77 -14.92 4.67 12.84
C LEU A 77 -14.16 4.23 14.09
N SER A 78 -14.82 4.23 15.26
CA SER A 78 -14.16 3.90 16.53
C SER A 78 -13.58 2.48 16.57
N GLY A 79 -14.30 1.49 16.02
CA GLY A 79 -13.89 0.09 16.02
C GLY A 79 -12.78 -0.22 15.01
N LEU A 80 -12.89 0.29 13.79
CA LEU A 80 -11.86 0.13 12.76
C LEU A 80 -10.61 0.95 13.10
N GLU A 81 -10.75 2.19 13.59
CA GLU A 81 -9.61 3.00 14.04
C GLU A 81 -8.85 2.33 15.18
N ALA A 82 -9.56 1.84 16.20
CA ALA A 82 -8.94 1.11 17.31
C ALA A 82 -8.21 -0.16 16.84
N PHE A 83 -8.82 -0.90 15.91
CA PHE A 83 -8.20 -2.07 15.27
C PHE A 83 -6.90 -1.69 14.55
N LEU A 84 -6.93 -0.67 13.70
CA LEU A 84 -5.77 -0.20 12.94
C LEU A 84 -4.66 0.33 13.85
N ARG A 85 -5.02 1.09 14.88
CA ARG A 85 -4.07 1.59 15.89
C ARG A 85 -3.39 0.44 16.61
N HIS A 86 -4.13 -0.59 17.00
CA HIS A 86 -3.56 -1.77 17.62
C HIS A 86 -2.61 -2.49 16.66
N LEU A 87 -3.06 -2.76 15.43
CA LEU A 87 -2.26 -3.45 14.44
C LEU A 87 -0.92 -2.73 14.20
N LEU A 88 -0.96 -1.42 13.93
CA LEU A 88 0.22 -0.60 13.67
C LEU A 88 1.14 -0.44 14.89
N SER A 89 0.60 -0.55 16.11
CA SER A 89 1.41 -0.40 17.33
C SER A 89 2.16 -1.68 17.70
N TRP A 90 1.64 -2.85 17.30
CA TRP A 90 2.10 -4.14 17.82
C TRP A 90 2.62 -5.11 16.76
N ALA A 91 2.34 -4.89 15.48
CA ALA A 91 2.80 -5.75 14.39
C ALA A 91 4.10 -5.28 13.72
N ASP A 92 4.80 -4.28 14.28
CA ASP A 92 6.08 -3.79 13.75
C ASP A 92 6.04 -3.53 12.23
N ILE A 93 5.01 -2.77 11.80
CA ILE A 93 4.72 -2.55 10.38
C ILE A 93 5.56 -1.39 9.87
N SER A 94 6.49 -1.68 8.95
CA SER A 94 7.30 -0.66 8.29
C SER A 94 6.45 0.30 7.45
N GLY A 95 6.98 1.50 7.19
CA GLY A 95 6.32 2.45 6.28
C GLY A 95 6.11 1.87 4.87
N THR A 96 6.99 0.96 4.42
CA THR A 96 6.90 0.28 3.12
C THR A 96 5.69 -0.65 3.08
N VAL A 97 5.54 -1.53 4.08
CA VAL A 97 4.40 -2.44 4.19
C VAL A 97 3.11 -1.66 4.38
N PHE A 98 3.12 -0.62 5.19
CA PHE A 98 1.96 0.23 5.37
C PHE A 98 1.53 0.87 4.05
N CYS A 99 2.41 1.59 3.35
CA CYS A 99 2.09 2.17 2.04
C CYS A 99 1.65 1.12 1.03
N GLY A 100 2.32 -0.04 0.98
CA GLY A 100 1.96 -1.12 0.07
C GLY A 100 0.55 -1.66 0.32
N SER A 101 0.16 -1.81 1.59
CA SER A 101 -1.20 -2.23 1.94
C SER A 101 -2.25 -1.22 1.46
N LEU A 102 -1.94 0.09 1.53
CA LEU A 102 -2.83 1.15 1.06
C LEU A 102 -2.99 1.11 -0.46
N ILE A 103 -1.89 0.91 -1.20
CA ILE A 103 -1.89 0.79 -2.66
C ILE A 103 -2.74 -0.42 -3.08
N TYR A 104 -2.62 -1.56 -2.39
CA TYR A 104 -3.47 -2.72 -2.66
C TYR A 104 -4.95 -2.44 -2.39
N LEU A 105 -5.28 -1.78 -1.28
CA LEU A 105 -6.66 -1.43 -0.99
C LEU A 105 -7.25 -0.44 -2.01
N GLU A 106 -6.49 0.56 -2.45
CA GLU A 106 -6.91 1.54 -3.46
C GLU A 106 -7.16 0.85 -4.82
N ARG A 107 -6.22 0.00 -5.27
CA ARG A 107 -6.40 -0.80 -6.51
C ARG A 107 -7.61 -1.71 -6.45
N ALA A 108 -7.80 -2.40 -5.32
CA ALA A 108 -8.93 -3.31 -5.13
C ALA A 108 -10.27 -2.55 -5.08
N ALA A 109 -10.29 -1.34 -4.52
CA ALA A 109 -11.48 -0.48 -4.49
C ALA A 109 -11.89 0.02 -5.90
N HIS A 110 -10.93 0.25 -6.79
CA HIS A 110 -11.20 0.66 -8.17
C HIS A 110 -11.73 -0.48 -9.07
N ARG A 111 -11.50 -1.74 -8.69
CA ARG A 111 -11.78 -2.91 -9.52
C ARG A 111 -12.93 -3.78 -9.00
N GLY A 112 -13.18 -3.75 -7.70
CA GLY A 112 -14.19 -4.57 -7.04
C GLY A 112 -15.62 -4.08 -7.26
N GLN A 113 -16.57 -5.03 -7.32
CA GLN A 113 -17.99 -4.70 -7.15
C GLN A 113 -18.19 -4.16 -5.73
N GLN A 114 -18.91 -3.03 -5.61
CA GLN A 114 -19.29 -2.44 -4.32
C GLN A 114 -20.27 -3.36 -3.58
N THR A 115 -19.78 -4.46 -3.03
CA THR A 115 -20.52 -5.24 -2.07
C THR A 115 -20.49 -4.51 -0.72
N PRO A 116 -21.62 -4.44 0.01
CA PRO A 116 -21.64 -3.83 1.32
C PRO A 116 -20.76 -4.64 2.27
N VAL A 117 -19.53 -4.19 2.48
CA VAL A 117 -18.57 -4.86 3.37
C VAL A 117 -18.98 -4.61 4.82
N THR A 118 -19.23 -5.68 5.56
CA THR A 118 -19.46 -5.67 7.01
C THR A 118 -18.24 -5.10 7.74
N GLU A 119 -18.41 -4.69 9.00
CA GLU A 119 -17.27 -4.18 9.79
C GLU A 119 -16.14 -5.21 9.92
N ILE A 120 -16.51 -6.47 10.20
CA ILE A 120 -15.59 -7.61 10.23
C ILE A 120 -14.87 -7.76 8.89
N GLY A 121 -15.61 -7.71 7.78
CA GLY A 121 -15.04 -7.81 6.44
C GLY A 121 -14.03 -6.68 6.14
N ARG A 122 -14.26 -5.46 6.63
CA ARG A 122 -13.31 -4.34 6.43
C ARG A 122 -12.02 -4.54 7.24
N ARG A 123 -12.13 -5.00 8.48
CA ARG A 123 -10.96 -5.33 9.33
C ARG A 123 -10.14 -6.47 8.71
N LEU A 124 -10.81 -7.53 8.25
CA LEU A 124 -10.18 -8.66 7.56
C LEU A 124 -9.51 -8.22 6.25
N ARG A 125 -10.19 -7.39 5.44
CA ARG A 125 -9.63 -6.87 4.19
C ARG A 125 -8.38 -6.02 4.43
N PHE A 126 -8.39 -5.17 5.46
CA PHE A 126 -7.20 -4.40 5.83
C PHE A 126 -6.07 -5.30 6.33
N LEU A 127 -6.40 -6.27 7.18
CA LEU A 127 -5.43 -7.25 7.68
C LEU A 127 -4.80 -8.03 6.52
N ALA A 128 -5.60 -8.52 5.59
CA ALA A 128 -5.13 -9.20 4.37
C ALA A 128 -4.19 -8.31 3.55
N ALA A 129 -4.52 -7.02 3.38
CA ALA A 129 -3.65 -6.09 2.66
C ALA A 129 -2.29 -5.89 3.34
N ILE A 130 -2.24 -5.83 4.67
CA ILE A 130 -0.99 -5.76 5.44
C ILE A 130 -0.19 -7.05 5.31
N ILE A 131 -0.85 -8.21 5.43
CA ILE A 131 -0.20 -9.51 5.31
C ILE A 131 0.41 -9.67 3.92
N LEU A 132 -0.35 -9.37 2.85
CA LEU A 132 0.15 -9.41 1.49
C LEU A 132 1.30 -8.42 1.30
N ALA A 133 1.15 -7.16 1.71
CA ALA A 133 2.22 -6.18 1.56
C ALA A 133 3.49 -6.63 2.27
N ARG A 134 3.39 -7.24 3.45
CA ARG A 134 4.56 -7.80 4.15
C ARG A 134 5.17 -8.98 3.39
N LYS A 135 4.35 -9.95 2.96
CA LYS A 135 4.79 -11.13 2.20
C LYS A 135 5.54 -10.77 0.92
N TYR A 136 5.19 -9.66 0.28
CA TYR A 136 5.74 -9.28 -1.03
C TYR A 136 6.78 -8.14 -0.99
N LEU A 137 6.88 -7.38 0.10
CA LEU A 137 7.80 -6.24 0.23
C LEU A 137 8.90 -6.45 1.28
N GLU A 138 8.77 -7.44 2.16
CA GLU A 138 9.76 -7.77 3.18
C GLU A 138 10.14 -9.26 3.10
N ASP A 139 11.40 -9.56 3.42
CA ASP A 139 11.89 -10.95 3.49
C ASP A 139 11.35 -11.69 4.74
N GLU A 140 11.04 -10.94 5.80
CA GLU A 140 10.51 -11.46 7.05
C GLU A 140 8.98 -11.37 7.09
N THR A 141 8.34 -12.48 7.40
CA THR A 141 6.88 -12.58 7.52
C THR A 141 6.49 -13.25 8.82
N TYR A 142 5.27 -12.98 9.29
CA TYR A 142 4.70 -13.66 10.45
C TYR A 142 3.74 -14.76 10.04
N GLU A 143 3.76 -15.86 10.78
CA GLU A 143 2.79 -16.95 10.64
C GLU A 143 1.36 -16.45 10.94
N THR A 144 0.34 -17.08 10.35
CA THR A 144 -1.07 -16.72 10.57
C THR A 144 -1.47 -16.70 12.04
N ARG A 145 -0.88 -17.59 12.86
CA ARG A 145 -1.08 -17.63 14.32
C ARG A 145 -0.73 -16.31 15.02
N PHE A 146 0.28 -15.59 14.55
CA PHE A 146 0.62 -14.27 15.08
C PHE A 146 -0.53 -13.29 14.85
N TRP A 147 -1.07 -13.23 13.64
CA TRP A 147 -2.16 -12.33 13.27
C TRP A 147 -3.46 -12.65 14.02
N ILE A 148 -3.77 -13.94 14.17
CA ILE A 148 -4.91 -14.40 15.00
C ILE A 148 -4.72 -13.94 16.45
N GLY A 149 -3.56 -14.21 17.05
CA GLY A 149 -3.28 -13.84 18.44
C GLY A 149 -3.28 -12.32 18.67
N LEU A 150 -2.84 -11.56 17.68
CA LEU A 150 -2.83 -10.10 17.73
C LEU A 150 -4.25 -9.53 17.64
N THR A 151 -5.05 -10.00 16.70
CA THR A 151 -6.42 -9.49 16.48
C THR A 151 -7.41 -9.92 17.58
N ALA A 152 -7.19 -11.10 18.18
CA ALA A 152 -7.95 -11.61 19.32
C ALA A 152 -8.02 -10.65 20.53
N ARG A 153 -7.04 -9.76 20.68
CA ARG A 153 -6.99 -8.79 21.78
C ARG A 153 -7.91 -7.58 21.57
N MET A 154 -8.38 -7.34 20.36
CA MET A 154 -9.17 -6.14 20.00
C MET A 154 -10.55 -6.45 19.42
N CYS A 155 -10.69 -7.60 18.75
CA CYS A 155 -11.97 -7.99 18.20
C CYS A 155 -12.72 -8.86 19.22
N SER A 156 -13.97 -8.53 19.52
CA SER A 156 -14.88 -9.41 20.27
C SER A 156 -15.16 -10.73 19.52
N SER A 157 -14.96 -10.73 18.21
CA SER A 157 -14.95 -11.90 17.32
C SER A 157 -13.51 -12.30 17.00
N TYR A 158 -13.15 -13.55 17.26
CA TYR A 158 -11.84 -14.10 16.91
C TYR A 158 -11.79 -14.39 15.40
N PHE A 159 -10.76 -13.90 14.72
CA PHE A 159 -10.47 -14.34 13.35
C PHE A 159 -9.83 -15.71 13.37
N THR A 160 -10.29 -16.58 12.50
CA THR A 160 -9.73 -17.92 12.28
C THR A 160 -8.66 -17.89 11.18
N ASP A 161 -7.97 -19.01 11.00
CA ASP A 161 -7.04 -19.18 9.88
C ASP A 161 -7.79 -19.07 8.54
N ASP A 162 -8.96 -19.69 8.45
CA ASP A 162 -9.84 -19.65 7.27
C ASP A 162 -10.29 -18.22 6.96
N ASP A 163 -10.71 -17.43 7.96
CA ASP A 163 -11.14 -16.03 7.75
C ASP A 163 -10.03 -15.18 7.13
N ILE A 164 -8.78 -15.38 7.58
CA ILE A 164 -7.62 -14.64 7.08
C ILE A 164 -7.27 -15.14 5.67
N HIS A 165 -7.27 -16.46 5.47
CA HIS A 165 -6.99 -17.07 4.17
C HIS A 165 -7.99 -16.63 3.08
N ASP A 166 -9.28 -16.65 3.41
CA ASP A 166 -10.36 -16.24 2.50
C ASP A 166 -10.24 -14.75 2.17
N ALA A 167 -9.90 -13.92 3.16
CA ALA A 167 -9.69 -12.48 2.96
C ALA A 167 -8.46 -12.19 2.08
N GLU A 168 -7.34 -12.92 2.27
CA GLU A 168 -6.16 -12.83 1.40
C GLU A 168 -6.50 -13.24 -0.03
N THR A 169 -7.19 -14.36 -0.21
CA THR A 169 -7.58 -14.88 -1.53
C THR A 169 -8.52 -13.92 -2.25
N THR A 170 -9.55 -13.42 -1.55
CA THR A 170 -10.48 -12.42 -2.10
C THR A 170 -9.74 -11.16 -2.54
N LEU A 171 -8.79 -10.68 -1.73
CA LEU A 171 -8.00 -9.50 -2.09
C LEU A 171 -7.09 -9.76 -3.31
N LEU A 172 -6.51 -10.95 -3.42
CA LEU A 172 -5.72 -11.34 -4.60
C LEU A 172 -6.57 -11.37 -5.88
N GLU A 173 -7.80 -11.87 -5.78
CA GLU A 173 -8.76 -11.86 -6.88
C GLU A 173 -9.13 -10.44 -7.30
N ASP A 174 -9.43 -9.55 -6.34
CA ASP A 174 -9.71 -8.14 -6.60
C ASP A 174 -8.52 -7.39 -7.23
N LEU A 175 -7.30 -7.81 -6.91
CA LEU A 175 -6.06 -7.30 -7.49
C LEU A 175 -5.73 -7.93 -8.85
N ILE A 176 -6.44 -8.99 -9.27
CA ILE A 176 -6.13 -9.79 -10.45
C ILE A 176 -4.66 -10.26 -10.39
N TRP A 177 -4.20 -10.61 -9.18
CA TRP A 177 -2.83 -11.04 -8.92
C TRP A 177 -1.74 -10.01 -9.28
N ASP A 178 -2.08 -8.73 -9.53
CA ASP A 178 -1.11 -7.67 -9.84
C ASP A 178 -0.57 -7.02 -8.56
N LEU A 179 0.42 -7.70 -7.97
CA LEU A 179 1.04 -7.33 -6.69
C LEU A 179 2.24 -6.40 -6.82
N ARG A 180 2.63 -6.04 -8.05
CA ARG A 180 3.80 -5.20 -8.31
C ARG A 180 3.56 -3.79 -7.77
N ILE A 181 4.45 -3.31 -6.93
CA ILE A 181 4.45 -1.95 -6.41
C ILE A 181 5.78 -1.31 -6.78
N HIS A 182 5.73 -0.19 -7.49
CA HIS A 182 6.92 0.57 -7.83
C HIS A 182 7.29 1.51 -6.68
N GLN A 183 8.58 1.76 -6.50
CA GLN A 183 9.07 2.69 -5.46
C GLN A 183 8.44 4.09 -5.57
N HIS A 184 8.13 4.54 -6.80
CA HIS A 184 7.44 5.80 -7.02
C HIS A 184 6.02 5.81 -6.41
N GLU A 185 5.29 4.69 -6.46
CA GLU A 185 3.96 4.58 -5.86
C GLU A 185 4.04 4.67 -4.33
N ILE A 186 5.05 4.03 -3.73
CA ILE A 186 5.32 4.12 -2.29
C ILE A 186 5.68 5.55 -1.89
N TYR A 187 6.47 6.25 -2.72
CA TYR A 187 6.80 7.65 -2.51
C TYR A 187 5.55 8.54 -2.53
N VAL A 188 4.72 8.44 -3.57
CA VAL A 188 3.45 9.20 -3.68
C VAL A 188 2.51 8.87 -2.52
N MET A 189 2.39 7.60 -2.13
CA MET A 189 1.57 7.20 -0.99
C MET A 189 2.13 7.78 0.32
N SER A 190 3.44 7.79 0.51
CA SER A 190 4.08 8.36 1.71
C SER A 190 3.90 9.87 1.82
N THR A 191 3.91 10.60 0.70
CA THR A 191 3.69 12.05 0.70
C THR A 191 2.23 12.38 0.99
N LEU A 192 1.29 11.59 0.46
CA LEU A 192 -0.14 11.68 0.77
C LEU A 192 -0.41 11.49 2.27
N ILE A 193 0.22 10.50 2.91
CA ILE A 193 0.09 10.25 4.34
C ILE A 193 0.62 11.42 5.18
N ARG A 194 1.72 12.06 4.72
CA ARG A 194 2.40 13.14 5.43
C ARG A 194 1.74 14.52 5.23
N HIS A 195 1.23 14.80 4.03
CA HIS A 195 0.76 16.11 3.62
C HIS A 195 -0.50 16.01 2.75
N PRO A 196 -1.69 15.83 3.36
CA PRO A 196 -2.94 15.63 2.63
C PRO A 196 -3.39 16.87 1.82
N ASP A 197 -3.05 18.07 2.28
CA ASP A 197 -3.49 19.34 1.66
C ASP A 197 -2.76 19.67 0.35
N THR A 198 -1.73 18.89 -0.01
CA THR A 198 -0.84 19.21 -1.13
C THR A 198 -1.36 18.69 -2.48
N ILE A 199 -2.42 17.89 -2.52
CA ILE A 199 -2.91 17.28 -3.76
C ILE A 199 -4.35 17.69 -4.04
N SER A 200 -4.52 18.96 -4.46
CA SER A 200 -5.63 19.36 -5.33
C SER A 200 -5.25 19.31 -6.82
N VAL A 201 -4.05 18.81 -7.15
CA VAL A 201 -3.49 18.86 -8.51
C VAL A 201 -2.76 17.56 -8.84
N LEU A 202 -3.42 16.41 -8.78
CA LEU A 202 -3.06 15.28 -9.63
C LEU A 202 -4.33 14.70 -10.22
N ASP A 203 -4.38 14.85 -11.54
CA ASP A 203 -5.48 14.69 -12.46
C ASP A 203 -6.07 13.26 -12.44
N HIS A 204 -7.38 13.16 -12.58
CA HIS A 204 -8.17 11.93 -12.68
C HIS A 204 -7.99 11.21 -14.03
N ARG A 205 -6.80 11.25 -14.64
CA ARG A 205 -6.58 10.73 -16.00
C ARG A 205 -5.20 10.11 -16.15
N ALA A 206 -5.03 8.87 -15.69
CA ALA A 206 -4.14 7.86 -16.26
C ALA A 206 -4.26 6.49 -15.54
N LEU A 207 -5.48 6.01 -15.32
CA LEU A 207 -5.74 4.58 -15.09
C LEU A 207 -6.86 4.14 -16.03
#